data_AF-A0A383AJD1-F1
#
_entry.id   AF-A0A383AJD1-F1
#
_cell.length_a   1.000
_cell.length_b   1.000
_cell.length_c   1.000
_cell.angle_alpha   90.00
_cell.angle_beta   90.00
_cell.angle_gamma   90.00
#
_symmetry.space_group_name_H-M   'P 1'
#
loop_
_entity.id
_entity.type
_entity.pdbx_description
1 polymer ?
#
loop_
_entity_poly.entity_id
_entity_poly.type
_entity_poly.pdbx_seq_one_letter_code
_entity_poly.pdbx_strand_id
1 'polypeptide(L)'
;LNMMLYFIVKSKLYKKNFIENRTEGFDKFFEHINSLDIDQLAKVAGVDKQMVKEAAIAYATAKNSMEFHGLGVTEHEQGSKTVMLIADLAMITGNIGRRGVGVNPLRGQNNVQGAADMGCQPHQGAGYFELSEQKNQDFYSEKYGVVHPKKAGLKIPEIFDAAIKKEVKGLWIIGEDIVQTDPNSNHVIEAMKALDLLVVQEIFMSETAKYADVVLPGTTFLEKEGTFTNTERRVQRVNRAAEPLSGTKPD
;
A
#
# COMPACT_ATOMS: atom_id res chain seq x y z
N LEU A 1 0.28 14.43 14.54
CA LEU A 1 0.54 15.10 13.23
C LEU A 1 -0.11 16.48 13.14
N ASN A 2 -1.44 16.60 13.31
CA ASN A 2 -2.14 17.90 13.33
C ASN A 2 -1.52 18.94 14.28
N MET A 3 -1.13 18.54 15.50
CA MET A 3 -0.42 19.44 16.42
C MET A 3 0.93 19.92 15.87
N MET A 4 1.67 19.09 15.14
CA MET A 4 2.92 19.52 14.49
C MET A 4 2.65 20.56 13.41
N LEU A 5 1.65 20.30 12.54
CA LEU A 5 1.21 21.25 11.52
C LEU A 5 0.81 22.58 12.14
N TYR A 6 0.06 22.55 13.25
CA TYR A 6 -0.30 23.74 14.02
C TYR A 6 0.92 24.53 14.47
N PHE A 7 1.91 23.88 15.11
CA PHE A 7 3.10 24.58 15.59
C PHE A 7 3.98 25.12 14.46
N ILE A 8 4.04 24.45 13.30
CA ILE A 8 4.71 24.97 12.10
C ILE A 8 4.01 26.22 11.57
N VAL A 9 2.68 26.19 11.49
CA VAL A 9 1.84 27.33 11.07
C VAL A 9 1.99 28.50 12.03
N LYS A 10 1.80 28.29 13.33
CA LYS A 10 1.93 29.34 14.35
C LYS A 10 3.33 29.97 14.40
N SER A 11 4.36 29.16 14.18
CA SER A 11 5.75 29.63 14.14
C SER A 11 6.15 30.25 12.80
N LYS A 12 5.24 30.31 11.81
CA LYS A 12 5.48 30.81 10.45
C LYS A 12 6.67 30.13 9.75
N LEU A 13 6.88 28.83 10.03
CA LEU A 13 7.99 28.04 9.48
C LEU A 13 7.65 27.32 8.17
N TYR A 14 6.42 27.47 7.68
CA TYR A 14 5.95 26.92 6.42
C TYR A 14 6.62 27.61 5.21
N LYS A 15 6.86 26.86 4.13
CA LYS A 15 7.60 27.36 2.95
C LYS A 15 6.65 27.98 1.92
N LYS A 16 6.31 29.25 2.11
CA LYS A 16 5.39 30.03 1.24
C LYS A 16 5.60 29.82 -0.25
N ASN A 17 6.82 30.05 -0.74
CA ASN A 17 7.13 29.90 -2.17
C ASN A 17 6.90 28.46 -2.67
N PHE A 18 7.24 27.43 -1.89
CA PHE A 18 6.96 26.05 -2.26
C PHE A 18 5.45 25.79 -2.34
N ILE A 19 4.71 26.26 -1.33
CA ILE A 19 3.26 26.10 -1.24
C ILE A 19 2.57 26.76 -2.43
N GLU A 20 2.89 28.01 -2.74
CA GLU A 20 2.30 28.78 -3.84
C GLU A 20 2.55 28.13 -5.22
N ASN A 21 3.70 27.49 -5.41
CA ASN A 21 4.11 26.97 -6.72
C ASN A 21 3.89 25.46 -6.92
N ARG A 22 3.69 24.69 -5.85
CA ARG A 22 3.71 23.21 -5.90
C ARG A 22 2.59 22.53 -5.13
N THR A 23 1.70 23.29 -4.51
CA THR A 23 0.58 22.75 -3.72
C THR A 23 -0.71 23.48 -4.06
N GLU A 24 -1.83 22.95 -3.57
CA GLU A 24 -3.15 23.55 -3.70
C GLU A 24 -3.90 23.45 -2.36
N GLY A 25 -4.99 24.20 -2.20
CA GLY A 25 -5.87 24.09 -1.03
C GLY A 25 -5.32 24.65 0.30
N PHE A 26 -4.21 25.39 0.27
CA PHE A 26 -3.54 25.87 1.49
C PHE A 26 -4.42 26.76 2.38
N ASP A 27 -5.27 27.63 1.82
CA ASP A 27 -6.09 28.55 2.62
C ASP A 27 -7.06 27.80 3.54
N LYS A 28 -7.80 26.83 2.98
CA LYS A 28 -8.71 25.96 3.75
C LYS A 28 -7.96 25.13 4.78
N PHE A 29 -6.80 24.59 4.40
CA PHE A 29 -5.93 23.86 5.31
C PHE A 29 -5.47 24.75 6.48
N PHE A 30 -5.04 25.98 6.20
CA PHE A 30 -4.53 26.92 7.18
C PHE A 30 -5.63 27.33 8.18
N GLU A 31 -6.83 27.62 7.70
CA GLU A 31 -8.00 27.90 8.55
C GLU A 31 -8.32 26.71 9.45
N HIS A 32 -8.41 25.50 8.87
CA HIS A 32 -8.68 24.27 9.62
C HIS A 32 -7.65 24.07 10.74
N ILE A 33 -6.36 24.08 10.41
CA ILE A 33 -5.28 23.89 11.39
C ILE A 33 -5.36 24.92 12.51
N ASN A 34 -5.60 26.20 12.21
CA ASN A 34 -5.68 27.24 13.23
C ASN A 34 -6.91 27.10 14.16
N SER A 35 -7.95 26.40 13.73
CA SER A 35 -9.17 26.16 14.51
C SER A 35 -9.08 24.97 15.47
N LEU A 36 -8.00 24.18 15.41
CA LEU A 36 -7.86 22.98 16.22
C LEU A 36 -7.65 23.29 17.71
N ASP A 37 -8.31 22.53 18.57
CA ASP A 37 -8.05 22.50 20.01
C ASP A 37 -6.80 21.64 20.30
N ILE A 38 -5.66 22.30 20.50
CA ILE A 38 -4.38 21.63 20.74
C ILE A 38 -4.31 20.96 22.12
N ASP A 39 -5.05 21.47 23.10
CA ASP A 39 -5.06 20.92 24.45
C ASP A 39 -5.83 19.60 24.48
N GLN A 40 -6.97 19.58 23.78
CA GLN A 40 -7.72 18.36 23.54
C GLN A 40 -6.89 17.34 22.75
N LEU A 41 -6.23 17.76 21.66
CA LEU A 41 -5.41 16.86 20.84
C LEU A 41 -4.25 16.25 21.62
N ALA A 42 -3.59 17.03 22.48
CA ALA A 42 -2.50 16.53 23.34
C ALA A 42 -3.01 15.51 24.35
N LYS A 43 -4.18 15.77 24.95
CA LYS A 43 -4.83 14.84 25.88
C LYS A 43 -5.18 13.51 25.20
N VAL A 44 -5.75 13.55 23.99
CA VAL A 44 -6.11 12.34 23.23
C VAL A 44 -4.86 11.59 22.77
N ALA A 45 -3.84 12.31 22.28
CA ALA A 45 -2.60 11.71 21.80
C ALA A 45 -1.70 11.19 22.92
N GLY A 46 -1.92 11.62 24.17
CA GLY A 46 -1.12 11.21 25.32
C GLY A 46 0.33 11.70 25.28
N VAL A 47 0.60 12.81 24.59
CA VAL A 47 1.95 13.38 24.43
C VAL A 47 2.02 14.82 24.93
N ASP A 48 3.18 15.21 25.45
CA ASP A 48 3.43 16.57 25.91
C ASP A 48 3.43 17.58 24.74
N LYS A 49 2.68 18.67 24.90
CA LYS A 49 2.54 19.72 23.87
C LYS A 49 3.87 20.37 23.52
N GLN A 50 4.72 20.61 24.50
CA GLN A 50 6.01 21.26 24.32
C GLN A 50 6.96 20.36 23.54
N MET A 51 6.99 19.06 23.82
CA MET A 51 7.73 18.08 23.02
C MET A 51 7.27 18.05 21.55
N VAL A 52 5.95 18.09 21.32
CA VAL A 52 5.40 18.11 19.94
C VAL A 52 5.79 19.41 19.22
N LYS A 53 5.76 20.55 19.91
CA LYS A 53 6.22 21.83 19.36
C LYS A 53 7.69 21.81 19.00
N GLU A 54 8.55 21.29 19.87
CA GLU A 54 9.98 21.17 19.62
C GLU A 54 10.28 20.27 18.43
N ALA A 55 9.62 19.11 18.34
CA ALA A 55 9.72 18.22 17.18
C ALA A 55 9.26 18.89 15.87
N ALA A 56 8.16 19.65 15.92
CA ALA A 56 7.64 20.38 14.77
C ALA A 56 8.61 21.46 14.27
N ILE A 57 9.21 22.22 15.19
CA ILE A 57 10.21 23.25 14.86
C ILE A 57 11.48 22.60 14.31
N ALA A 58 11.97 21.53 14.93
CA ALA A 58 13.16 20.81 14.45
C ALA A 58 12.95 20.29 13.03
N TYR A 59 11.80 19.66 12.75
CA TYR A 59 11.47 19.15 11.42
C TYR A 59 11.37 20.26 10.36
N ALA A 60 10.77 21.41 10.68
CA ALA A 60 10.54 22.51 9.73
C ALA A 60 11.75 23.42 9.50
N THR A 61 12.71 23.44 10.42
CA THR A 61 13.93 24.26 10.33
C THR A 61 15.13 23.52 9.75
N ALA A 62 15.13 22.19 9.77
CA ALA A 62 16.16 21.40 9.12
C ALA A 62 16.28 21.73 7.63
N LYS A 63 17.51 21.72 7.12
CA LYS A 63 17.80 21.99 5.71
C LYS A 63 17.13 20.97 4.78
N ASN A 64 17.14 19.71 5.22
CA ASN A 64 16.62 18.56 4.51
C ASN A 64 16.01 17.61 5.57
N SER A 65 14.70 17.36 5.48
CA SER A 65 14.01 16.37 6.33
C SER A 65 13.41 15.26 5.48
N MET A 66 13.58 14.03 5.93
CA MET A 66 12.92 12.85 5.36
C MET A 66 11.97 12.27 6.37
N GLU A 67 10.88 11.72 5.87
CA GLU A 67 9.98 10.90 6.66
C GLU A 67 10.01 9.46 6.15
N PHE A 68 10.02 8.53 7.10
CA PHE A 68 9.87 7.11 6.86
C PHE A 68 8.71 6.60 7.71
N HIS A 69 7.74 5.93 7.10
CA HIS A 69 6.63 5.31 7.81
C HIS A 69 6.42 3.87 7.34
N GLY A 70 5.78 3.06 8.19
CA GLY A 70 5.42 1.68 7.89
C GLY A 70 4.06 1.33 8.50
N LEU A 71 3.92 0.09 8.95
CA LEU A 71 2.63 -0.48 9.39
C LEU A 71 2.01 0.23 10.61
N GLY A 72 2.84 0.82 11.48
CA GLY A 72 2.38 1.64 12.61
C GLY A 72 1.55 2.88 12.20
N VAL A 73 1.49 3.19 10.90
CA VAL A 73 0.61 4.21 10.33
C VAL A 73 -0.54 3.55 9.55
N THR A 74 -0.24 2.63 8.65
CA THR A 74 -1.22 2.16 7.65
C THR A 74 -2.26 1.18 8.21
N GLU A 75 -1.89 0.38 9.22
CA GLU A 75 -2.77 -0.67 9.79
C GLU A 75 -3.66 -0.14 10.91
N HIS A 76 -4.29 1.01 10.65
CA HIS A 76 -5.24 1.65 11.55
C HIS A 76 -6.45 2.12 10.75
N GLU A 77 -7.60 2.26 11.40
CA GLU A 77 -8.85 2.75 10.78
C GLU A 77 -8.66 4.07 10.01
N GLN A 78 -7.77 4.94 10.50
CA GLN A 78 -7.44 6.22 9.89
C GLN A 78 -6.09 6.23 9.16
N GLY A 79 -5.63 5.07 8.68
CA GLY A 79 -4.32 4.92 8.04
C GLY A 79 -4.11 5.88 6.87
N SER A 80 -5.05 5.91 5.91
CA SER A 80 -4.97 6.84 4.76
C SER A 80 -4.94 8.31 5.19
N LYS A 81 -5.76 8.69 6.18
CA LYS A 81 -5.78 10.06 6.70
C LYS A 81 -4.45 10.43 7.37
N THR A 82 -3.84 9.47 8.05
CA THR A 82 -2.55 9.67 8.71
C THR A 82 -1.43 9.84 7.68
N VAL A 83 -1.42 9.04 6.62
CA VAL A 83 -0.49 9.20 5.48
C VAL A 83 -0.69 10.55 4.77
N MET A 84 -1.92 11.04 4.64
CA MET A 84 -2.17 12.38 4.10
C MET A 84 -1.56 13.47 4.99
N LEU A 85 -1.71 13.39 6.31
CA LEU A 85 -1.10 14.38 7.23
C LEU A 85 0.43 14.35 7.23
N ILE A 86 1.00 13.17 7.02
CA ILE A 86 2.42 12.93 6.75
C ILE A 86 2.88 13.67 5.49
N ALA A 87 2.11 13.51 4.40
CA ALA A 87 2.38 14.23 3.16
C ALA A 87 2.22 15.75 3.34
N ASP A 88 1.21 16.20 4.08
CA ASP A 88 1.00 17.61 4.40
C ASP A 88 2.18 18.20 5.17
N LEU A 89 2.80 17.46 6.11
CA LEU A 89 4.01 17.89 6.80
C LEU A 89 5.18 18.08 5.83
N ALA A 90 5.37 17.14 4.91
CA ALA A 90 6.43 17.27 3.90
C ALA A 90 6.17 18.43 2.93
N MET A 91 4.92 18.62 2.50
CA MET A 91 4.52 19.70 1.58
C MET A 91 4.64 21.08 2.25
N ILE A 92 4.11 21.26 3.46
CA ILE A 92 4.14 22.56 4.16
C ILE A 92 5.57 23.01 4.47
N THR A 93 6.51 22.06 4.62
CA THR A 93 7.92 22.32 4.89
C THR A 93 8.80 22.30 3.63
N GLY A 94 8.24 22.07 2.45
CA GLY A 94 8.98 22.03 1.17
C GLY A 94 9.95 20.86 1.05
N ASN A 95 9.73 19.79 1.83
CA ASN A 95 10.54 18.57 1.88
C ASN A 95 10.11 17.55 0.80
N ILE A 96 9.90 18.01 -0.43
CA ILE A 96 9.56 17.20 -1.61
C ILE A 96 10.38 17.67 -2.82
N GLY A 97 10.74 16.75 -3.72
CA GLY A 97 11.34 17.09 -5.03
C GLY A 97 12.83 17.46 -5.01
N ARG A 98 13.58 17.07 -3.97
CA ARG A 98 15.05 17.24 -3.89
C ARG A 98 15.71 16.02 -3.24
N ARG A 99 17.02 15.87 -3.43
CA ARG A 99 17.79 14.81 -2.77
C ARG A 99 17.86 15.05 -1.26
N GLY A 100 17.62 14.01 -0.47
CA GLY A 100 17.68 14.05 0.99
C GLY A 100 16.40 14.55 1.66
N VAL A 101 15.29 14.62 0.94
CA VAL A 101 13.95 14.86 1.51
C VAL A 101 12.96 13.86 0.94
N GLY A 102 11.77 13.77 1.51
CA GLY A 102 10.65 13.04 0.92
C GLY A 102 9.80 12.31 1.95
N VAL A 103 8.71 11.74 1.44
CA VAL A 103 7.81 10.84 2.17
C VAL A 103 8.07 9.43 1.68
N ASN A 104 8.57 8.57 2.54
CA ASN A 104 9.11 7.26 2.15
C ASN A 104 8.34 6.14 2.88
N PRO A 105 7.28 5.58 2.28
CA PRO A 105 6.68 4.37 2.81
C PRO A 105 7.68 3.21 2.72
N LEU A 106 7.99 2.59 3.85
CA LEU A 106 8.81 1.39 3.93
C LEU A 106 7.94 0.19 3.59
N ARG A 107 8.06 -0.30 2.36
CA ARG A 107 7.33 -1.48 1.90
C ARG A 107 7.99 -2.75 2.46
N GLY A 108 7.18 -3.70 2.91
CA GLY A 108 7.64 -4.91 3.60
C GLY A 108 8.18 -5.99 2.66
N GLN A 109 7.29 -6.62 1.89
CA GLN A 109 7.66 -7.73 1.01
C GLN A 109 8.56 -7.25 -0.15
N ASN A 110 9.46 -8.14 -0.59
CA ASN A 110 10.49 -7.89 -1.60
C ASN A 110 9.96 -7.36 -2.94
N ASN A 111 8.73 -7.71 -3.32
CA ASN A 111 8.16 -7.34 -4.61
C ASN A 111 6.73 -6.76 -4.53
N VAL A 112 6.27 -6.31 -3.36
CA VAL A 112 4.93 -5.67 -3.27
C VAL A 112 4.84 -4.39 -4.12
N GLN A 113 5.98 -3.72 -4.39
CA GLN A 113 6.06 -2.66 -5.39
C GLN A 113 5.86 -3.19 -6.82
N GLY A 114 6.57 -4.25 -7.20
CA GLY A 114 6.44 -4.83 -8.54
C GLY A 114 5.06 -5.42 -8.79
N ALA A 115 4.44 -6.08 -7.82
CA ALA A 115 3.07 -6.59 -7.95
C ALA A 115 2.07 -5.45 -8.21
N ALA A 116 2.16 -4.35 -7.46
CA ALA A 116 1.34 -3.17 -7.72
C ALA A 116 1.62 -2.55 -9.09
N ASP A 117 2.90 -2.46 -9.49
CA ASP A 117 3.32 -1.97 -10.80
C ASP A 117 2.75 -2.83 -11.95
N MET A 118 2.59 -4.14 -11.74
CA MET A 118 2.06 -5.08 -12.72
C MET A 118 0.53 -5.23 -12.67
N GLY A 119 -0.18 -4.40 -11.90
CA GLY A 119 -1.64 -4.38 -11.88
C GLY A 119 -2.27 -5.47 -11.02
N CYS A 120 -1.55 -6.01 -10.02
CA CYS A 120 -2.13 -6.91 -9.01
C CYS A 120 -3.02 -6.14 -8.01
N GLN A 121 -3.93 -5.31 -8.52
CA GLN A 121 -4.92 -4.56 -7.77
C GLN A 121 -6.23 -4.53 -8.57
N PRO A 122 -7.40 -4.64 -7.92
CA PRO A 122 -8.65 -4.92 -8.63
C PRO A 122 -9.17 -3.76 -9.51
N HIS A 123 -8.59 -2.57 -9.44
CA HIS A 123 -9.09 -1.36 -10.10
C HIS A 123 -8.16 -0.79 -11.18
N GLN A 124 -6.91 -1.26 -11.25
CA GLN A 124 -5.90 -0.72 -12.15
C GLN A 124 -5.13 -1.83 -12.87
N GLY A 125 -4.71 -1.56 -14.11
CA GLY A 125 -3.80 -2.42 -14.86
C GLY A 125 -2.32 -2.11 -14.58
N ALA A 126 -1.44 -2.85 -15.26
CA ALA A 126 0.00 -2.65 -15.19
C ALA A 126 0.41 -1.23 -15.60
N GLY A 127 1.17 -0.54 -14.74
CA GLY A 127 1.55 0.86 -14.90
C GLY A 127 0.66 1.87 -14.16
N TYR A 128 -0.20 1.40 -13.23
CA TYR A 128 -1.15 2.24 -12.48
C TYR A 128 -2.22 2.90 -13.37
N PHE A 129 -2.58 2.25 -14.47
CA PHE A 129 -3.63 2.75 -15.37
C PHE A 129 -4.99 2.28 -14.88
N GLU A 130 -5.81 3.25 -14.47
CA GLU A 130 -7.19 3.05 -14.00
C GLU A 130 -8.03 2.37 -15.09
N LEU A 131 -8.63 1.21 -14.78
CA LEU A 131 -9.36 0.40 -15.77
C LEU A 131 -10.69 1.04 -16.20
N SER A 132 -11.23 1.97 -15.42
CA SER A 132 -12.47 2.67 -15.79
C SER A 132 -12.29 3.70 -16.92
N GLU A 133 -11.05 4.11 -17.24
CA GLU A 133 -10.77 5.08 -18.30
C GLU A 133 -10.74 4.42 -19.69
N GLN A 134 -11.49 4.97 -20.65
CA GLN A 134 -11.59 4.42 -22.01
C GLN A 134 -10.24 4.32 -22.72
N LYS A 135 -9.38 5.35 -22.61
CA LYS A 135 -8.04 5.34 -23.22
C LYS A 135 -7.18 4.15 -22.74
N ASN A 136 -7.32 3.73 -21.48
CA ASN A 136 -6.56 2.61 -20.91
C ASN A 136 -7.16 1.27 -21.35
N GLN A 137 -8.49 1.19 -21.47
CA GLN A 137 -9.18 0.04 -22.04
C GLN A 137 -8.77 -0.20 -23.49
N ASP A 138 -8.70 0.85 -24.31
CA ASP A 138 -8.25 0.76 -25.70
C ASP A 138 -6.79 0.27 -25.76
N PHE A 139 -5.91 0.83 -24.92
CA PHE A 139 -4.52 0.42 -24.82
C PHE A 139 -4.36 -1.07 -24.51
N TYR A 140 -5.00 -1.58 -23.45
CA TYR A 140 -4.87 -3.00 -23.09
C TYR A 140 -5.55 -3.93 -24.11
N SER A 141 -6.71 -3.54 -24.63
CA SER A 141 -7.42 -4.36 -25.62
C SER A 141 -6.62 -4.50 -26.91
N GLU A 142 -5.92 -3.44 -27.33
CA GLU A 142 -4.97 -3.49 -28.45
C GLU A 142 -3.81 -4.45 -28.19
N LYS A 143 -3.23 -4.43 -26.98
CA LYS A 143 -2.06 -5.26 -26.64
C LYS A 143 -2.38 -6.72 -26.36
N TYR A 144 -3.53 -6.99 -25.75
CA TYR A 144 -3.91 -8.34 -25.33
C TYR A 144 -4.92 -9.02 -26.26
N GLY A 145 -5.51 -8.28 -27.21
CA GLY A 145 -6.46 -8.82 -28.19
C GLY A 145 -7.81 -9.23 -27.60
N VAL A 146 -8.12 -8.79 -26.37
CA VAL A 146 -9.37 -9.10 -25.66
C VAL A 146 -9.88 -7.86 -24.94
N VAL A 147 -11.20 -7.76 -24.79
CA VAL A 147 -11.83 -6.68 -24.00
C VAL A 147 -11.80 -7.03 -22.51
N HIS A 148 -11.54 -6.03 -21.67
CA HIS A 148 -11.42 -6.20 -20.23
C HIS A 148 -12.62 -5.63 -19.46
N PRO A 149 -12.91 -6.12 -18.25
CA PRO A 149 -13.89 -5.49 -17.36
C PRO A 149 -13.49 -4.05 -17.02
N LYS A 150 -14.46 -3.13 -17.02
CA LYS A 150 -14.28 -1.73 -16.58
C LYS A 150 -14.60 -1.51 -15.11
N LYS A 151 -15.34 -2.43 -14.51
CA LYS A 151 -15.70 -2.38 -13.08
C LYS A 151 -14.54 -2.97 -12.29
N ALA A 152 -14.14 -2.27 -11.23
CA ALA A 152 -13.18 -2.81 -10.28
C ALA A 152 -13.63 -4.16 -9.71
N GLY A 153 -12.69 -5.08 -9.58
CA GLY A 153 -12.88 -6.35 -8.88
C GLY A 153 -13.02 -6.17 -7.37
N LEU A 154 -13.18 -7.29 -6.67
CA LEU A 154 -13.26 -7.34 -5.22
C LEU A 154 -11.86 -7.26 -4.58
N LYS A 155 -11.76 -6.62 -3.42
CA LYS A 155 -10.61 -6.71 -2.51
C LYS A 155 -10.72 -7.96 -1.66
N ILE A 156 -9.59 -8.41 -1.09
CA ILE A 156 -9.51 -9.66 -0.31
C ILE A 156 -10.62 -9.79 0.76
N PRO A 157 -10.90 -8.80 1.64
CA PRO A 157 -12.01 -8.92 2.60
C PRO A 157 -13.39 -9.08 1.93
N GLU A 158 -13.60 -8.40 0.79
CA GLU A 158 -14.85 -8.50 0.03
C GLU A 158 -14.98 -9.86 -0.67
N ILE A 159 -13.86 -10.49 -1.06
CA ILE A 159 -13.83 -11.86 -1.59
C ILE A 159 -14.28 -12.85 -0.51
N PHE A 160 -13.86 -12.68 0.74
CA PHE A 160 -14.27 -13.57 1.83
C PHE A 160 -15.79 -13.50 2.07
N ASP A 161 -16.33 -12.29 2.17
CA ASP A 161 -17.78 -12.08 2.29
C ASP A 161 -18.54 -12.65 1.08
N ALA A 162 -18.04 -12.44 -0.14
CA ALA A 162 -18.65 -12.93 -1.36
C ALA A 162 -18.59 -14.45 -1.48
N ALA A 163 -17.54 -15.09 -0.98
CA ALA A 163 -17.43 -16.55 -0.93
C ALA A 163 -18.47 -17.16 0.01
N ILE A 164 -18.63 -16.59 1.21
CA ILE A 164 -19.65 -17.03 2.19
C ILE A 164 -21.06 -16.86 1.63
N LYS A 165 -21.31 -15.76 0.89
CA LYS A 165 -22.58 -15.50 0.19
C LYS A 165 -22.78 -16.31 -1.09
N LYS A 166 -21.81 -17.15 -1.48
CA LYS A 166 -21.81 -17.94 -2.73
C LYS A 166 -21.85 -17.09 -4.02
N GLU A 167 -21.44 -15.83 -3.93
CA GLU A 167 -21.25 -14.92 -5.07
C GLU A 167 -19.91 -15.16 -5.77
N VAL A 168 -18.88 -15.52 -4.98
CA VAL A 168 -17.61 -16.08 -5.48
C VAL A 168 -17.62 -17.58 -5.21
N LYS A 169 -17.44 -18.37 -6.27
CA LYS A 169 -17.47 -19.84 -6.19
C LYS A 169 -16.10 -20.49 -6.31
N GLY A 170 -15.20 -19.83 -7.04
CA GLY A 170 -13.84 -20.29 -7.27
C GLY A 170 -12.85 -19.23 -6.83
N LEU A 171 -11.76 -19.64 -6.18
CA LEU A 171 -10.65 -18.77 -5.83
C LEU A 171 -9.33 -19.45 -6.17
N TRP A 172 -8.42 -18.69 -6.78
CA TRP A 172 -7.04 -19.12 -7.03
C TRP A 172 -6.10 -18.19 -6.27
N ILE A 173 -5.46 -18.73 -5.24
CA ILE A 173 -4.48 -18.04 -4.40
C ILE A 173 -3.08 -18.43 -4.87
N ILE A 174 -2.22 -17.44 -5.10
CA ILE A 174 -0.85 -17.65 -5.59
C ILE A 174 0.13 -17.03 -4.58
N GLY A 175 0.89 -17.86 -3.88
CA GLY A 175 1.98 -17.44 -2.99
C GLY A 175 1.55 -16.61 -1.78
N GLU A 176 0.35 -16.85 -1.23
CA GLU A 176 -0.17 -16.17 -0.04
C GLU A 176 -0.75 -17.18 0.98
N ASP A 177 -0.50 -16.94 2.27
CA ASP A 177 -1.01 -17.76 3.38
C ASP A 177 -2.08 -17.02 4.20
N ILE A 178 -3.17 -16.64 3.54
CA ILE A 178 -4.24 -15.80 4.11
C ILE A 178 -4.88 -16.38 5.38
N VAL A 179 -4.97 -17.69 5.56
CA VAL A 179 -5.52 -18.28 6.79
C VAL A 179 -4.66 -17.92 8.01
N GLN A 180 -3.34 -17.86 7.83
CA GLN A 180 -2.38 -17.55 8.88
C GLN A 180 -2.15 -16.04 9.05
N THR A 181 -2.19 -15.26 7.96
CA THR A 181 -1.76 -13.86 7.97
C THR A 181 -2.89 -12.83 7.99
N ASP A 182 -4.10 -13.18 7.53
CA ASP A 182 -5.21 -12.24 7.49
C ASP A 182 -5.96 -12.16 8.84
N PRO A 183 -6.56 -11.01 9.16
CA PRO A 183 -7.29 -10.85 10.41
C PRO A 183 -8.56 -11.72 10.44
N ASN A 184 -8.97 -12.10 11.65
CA ASN A 184 -10.15 -12.93 11.88
C ASN A 184 -10.09 -14.27 11.11
N SER A 185 -9.09 -15.09 11.42
CA SER A 185 -8.85 -16.38 10.76
C SER A 185 -10.08 -17.30 10.71
N ASN A 186 -10.98 -17.22 11.70
CA ASN A 186 -12.23 -17.99 11.66
C ASN A 186 -13.11 -17.61 10.46
N HIS A 187 -13.24 -16.33 10.16
CA HIS A 187 -13.98 -15.84 9.00
C HIS A 187 -13.29 -16.21 7.68
N VAL A 188 -11.95 -16.13 7.64
CA VAL A 188 -11.18 -16.58 6.47
C VAL A 188 -11.38 -18.08 6.22
N ILE A 189 -11.29 -18.90 7.26
CA ILE A 189 -11.53 -20.36 7.18
C ILE A 189 -12.96 -20.66 6.73
N GLU A 190 -13.96 -19.92 7.21
CA GLU A 190 -15.35 -20.04 6.77
C GLU A 190 -15.47 -19.74 5.27
N ALA A 191 -14.86 -18.65 4.80
CA ALA A 191 -14.83 -18.30 3.38
C ALA A 191 -14.15 -19.38 2.53
N MET A 192 -13.00 -19.92 2.96
CA MET A 192 -12.31 -20.98 2.22
C MET A 192 -13.17 -22.24 2.07
N LYS A 193 -13.84 -22.65 3.16
CA LYS A 193 -14.76 -23.82 3.14
C LYS A 193 -16.05 -23.56 2.36
N ALA A 194 -16.42 -22.30 2.14
CA ALA A 194 -17.61 -21.92 1.40
C ALA A 194 -17.37 -21.88 -0.12
N LEU A 195 -16.13 -22.01 -0.62
CA LEU A 195 -15.87 -22.09 -2.04
C LEU A 195 -16.31 -23.44 -2.62
N ASP A 196 -16.68 -23.45 -3.89
CA ASP A 196 -16.92 -24.69 -4.65
C ASP A 196 -15.60 -25.21 -5.26
N LEU A 197 -14.59 -24.34 -5.40
CA LEU A 197 -13.23 -24.67 -5.83
C LEU A 197 -12.20 -23.69 -5.21
N LEU A 198 -11.25 -24.21 -4.44
CA LEU A 198 -10.08 -23.49 -3.96
C LEU A 198 -8.80 -24.08 -4.56
N VAL A 199 -8.13 -23.28 -5.40
CA VAL A 199 -6.80 -23.60 -5.94
C VAL A 199 -5.76 -22.80 -5.18
N VAL A 200 -4.73 -23.46 -4.66
CA VAL A 200 -3.60 -22.81 -3.99
C VAL A 200 -2.32 -23.17 -4.73
N GLN A 201 -1.63 -22.16 -5.24
CA GLN A 201 -0.31 -22.30 -5.85
C GLN A 201 0.75 -21.82 -4.85
N GLU A 202 1.58 -22.75 -4.38
CA GLU A 202 2.45 -22.51 -3.23
C GLU A 202 3.71 -23.39 -3.29
N ILE A 203 4.77 -22.95 -2.60
CA ILE A 203 6.05 -23.68 -2.50
C ILE A 203 6.12 -24.59 -1.25
N PHE A 204 5.18 -24.45 -0.31
CA PHE A 204 5.04 -25.26 0.90
C PHE A 204 3.57 -25.63 1.17
N MET A 205 3.32 -26.60 2.04
CA MET A 205 1.98 -26.85 2.58
C MET A 205 1.66 -25.82 3.68
N SER A 206 1.19 -24.64 3.28
CA SER A 206 0.79 -23.54 4.16
C SER A 206 -0.52 -23.82 4.92
N GLU A 207 -0.89 -22.97 5.90
CA GLU A 207 -2.19 -23.12 6.58
C GLU A 207 -3.36 -22.97 5.60
N THR A 208 -3.21 -22.11 4.61
CA THR A 208 -4.18 -21.91 3.51
C THR A 208 -4.24 -23.13 2.60
N ALA A 209 -3.10 -23.69 2.21
CA ALA A 209 -3.04 -24.86 1.32
C ALA A 209 -3.75 -26.10 1.90
N LYS A 210 -3.82 -26.23 3.23
CA LYS A 210 -4.56 -27.32 3.90
C LYS A 210 -6.06 -27.32 3.64
N TYR A 211 -6.62 -26.18 3.20
CA TYR A 211 -8.04 -26.07 2.83
C TYR A 211 -8.28 -26.19 1.33
N ALA A 212 -7.23 -26.28 0.50
CA ALA A 212 -7.36 -26.28 -0.95
C ALA A 212 -7.93 -27.59 -1.48
N ASP A 213 -8.75 -27.48 -2.52
CA ASP A 213 -9.17 -28.64 -3.33
C ASP A 213 -8.04 -29.08 -4.27
N VAL A 214 -7.26 -28.11 -4.76
CA VAL A 214 -6.12 -28.34 -5.65
C VAL A 214 -4.91 -27.54 -5.16
N VAL A 215 -3.79 -28.24 -4.96
CA VAL A 215 -2.49 -27.60 -4.70
C VAL A 215 -1.62 -27.70 -5.95
N LEU A 216 -1.15 -26.56 -6.44
CA LEU A 216 -0.21 -26.46 -7.56
C LEU A 216 1.19 -26.11 -7.04
N PRO A 217 2.17 -27.03 -7.09
CA PRO A 217 3.52 -26.76 -6.58
C PRO A 217 4.27 -25.72 -7.42
N GLY A 218 4.58 -24.57 -6.82
CA GLY A 218 5.40 -23.51 -7.43
C GLY A 218 6.91 -23.75 -7.28
N THR A 219 7.72 -22.78 -7.72
CA THR A 219 9.18 -22.81 -7.54
C THR A 219 9.70 -21.64 -6.70
N THR A 220 10.80 -21.86 -6.00
CA THR A 220 11.48 -20.83 -5.19
C THR A 220 12.19 -19.80 -6.08
N PHE A 221 12.62 -18.68 -5.48
CA PHE A 221 13.37 -17.65 -6.20
C PHE A 221 14.72 -18.13 -6.77
N LEU A 222 15.28 -19.25 -6.26
CA LEU A 222 16.51 -19.84 -6.77
C LEU A 222 16.29 -20.65 -8.05
N GLU A 223 15.05 -21.07 -8.32
CA GLU A 223 14.70 -21.97 -9.42
C GLU A 223 14.05 -21.24 -10.60
N LYS A 224 13.80 -19.93 -10.45
CA LYS A 224 13.24 -19.06 -11.48
C LYS A 224 14.11 -17.84 -11.73
N GLU A 225 13.81 -17.14 -12.82
CA GLU A 225 14.43 -15.88 -13.18
C GLU A 225 13.36 -14.81 -13.44
N GLY A 226 13.75 -13.55 -13.32
CA GLY A 226 12.83 -12.44 -13.48
C GLY A 226 13.35 -11.19 -12.80
N THR A 227 12.43 -10.39 -12.25
CA THR A 227 12.78 -9.16 -11.54
C THR A 227 11.95 -8.97 -10.28
N PHE A 228 12.54 -8.27 -9.31
CA PHE A 228 11.83 -7.67 -8.19
C PHE A 228 11.98 -6.15 -8.23
N THR A 229 10.89 -5.43 -7.95
CA THR A 229 10.92 -4.00 -7.69
C THR A 229 10.84 -3.76 -6.19
N ASN A 230 11.87 -3.12 -5.62
CA ASN A 230 11.97 -2.91 -4.18
C ASN A 230 11.31 -1.59 -3.69
N THR A 231 11.45 -1.28 -2.40
CA THR A 231 10.81 -0.10 -1.75
C THR A 231 11.20 1.25 -2.35
N GLU A 232 12.39 1.39 -2.94
CA GLU A 232 12.84 2.63 -3.60
C GLU A 232 12.52 2.62 -5.11
N ARG A 233 11.66 1.69 -5.55
CA ARG A 233 11.26 1.48 -6.94
C ARG A 233 12.40 0.99 -7.84
N ARG A 234 13.45 0.40 -7.26
CA ARG A 234 14.55 -0.18 -8.05
C ARG A 234 14.16 -1.56 -8.56
N VAL A 235 14.22 -1.74 -9.87
CA VAL A 235 14.10 -3.05 -10.52
C VAL A 235 15.43 -3.79 -10.40
N GLN A 236 15.40 -4.97 -9.82
CA GLN A 236 16.54 -5.85 -9.58
C GLN A 236 16.33 -7.17 -10.29
N ARG A 237 17.34 -7.64 -11.03
CA ARG A 237 17.28 -8.94 -11.71
C ARG A 237 17.48 -10.08 -10.71
N VAL A 238 16.63 -11.10 -10.80
CA VAL A 238 16.77 -12.39 -10.13
C VAL A 238 17.25 -13.39 -11.19
N ASN A 239 18.37 -14.06 -10.93
CA ASN A 239 18.92 -15.08 -11.80
C ASN A 239 18.66 -16.45 -11.20
N ARG A 240 18.28 -17.40 -12.05
CA ARG A 240 18.15 -18.80 -11.66
C ARG A 240 19.51 -19.36 -11.22
N ALA A 241 19.53 -20.02 -10.07
CA ALA A 241 20.69 -20.65 -9.46
C ALA A 241 20.58 -22.18 -9.38
N ALA A 242 19.37 -22.73 -9.49
CA ALA A 242 19.09 -24.17 -9.50
C ALA A 242 18.01 -24.50 -10.55
N GLU A 243 17.96 -25.74 -11.01
CA GLU A 243 16.84 -26.20 -11.83
C GLU A 243 15.60 -26.47 -10.95
N PRO A 244 14.37 -26.21 -11.44
CA PRO A 244 13.14 -26.56 -10.74
C PRO A 244 13.09 -28.03 -10.33
N LEU A 245 12.57 -28.30 -9.13
CA LEU A 245 12.28 -29.67 -8.70
C LEU A 245 11.25 -30.36 -9.63
N SER A 246 11.37 -31.68 -9.74
CA SER A 246 10.42 -32.48 -10.54
C SER A 246 8.98 -32.28 -10.06
N GLY A 247 8.07 -32.02 -10.99
CA GLY A 247 6.65 -31.77 -10.70
C GLY A 247 6.31 -30.32 -10.34
N THR A 248 7.30 -29.43 -10.24
CA THR A 248 7.09 -27.98 -10.00
C THR A 248 7.21 -27.19 -11.30
N LYS A 249 6.61 -25.99 -11.34
CA LYS A 249 6.76 -25.02 -12.45
C LYS A 249 6.93 -23.61 -11.88
N PRO A 250 7.71 -22.72 -12.54
CA PRO A 250 7.62 -21.29 -12.27
C PRO A 250 6.19 -20.80 -12.41
N ASP A 251 5.84 -19.82 -11.58
CA ASP A 251 4.49 -19.26 -11.49
C ASP A 251 4.00 -18.61 -12.80
#